data_AF-A0A955DB56-F1
#
_entry.id   AF-A0A955DB56-F1
#
_cell.length_a   1.000
_cell.length_b   1.000
_cell.length_c   1.000
_cell.angle_alpha   90.00
_cell.angle_beta   90.00
_cell.angle_gamma   90.00
#
_symmetry.space_group_name_H-M   'P 1'
#
loop_
_entity.id
_entity.type
_entity.pdbx_description
1 polymer ?
#
loop_
_entity_poly.entity_id
_entity_poly.type
_entity_poly.pdbx_seq_one_letter_code
_entity_poly.pdbx_strand_id
1 'polypeptide(L)'
;MPVRSDFYGQRDRRSLQFGLNEDFFERPVHISIGPQCAASRAGQSAALALLNMAARLHRSIVVESPGTPLQSPALNGGSRFDDAAHNLLRAVDPFLGSGSPRARVGASVGLGEDARRGLDWYVGAVGGVAFLAREPVPFEPLPSPSLAGSFAACLGAMALCRRLLEDQLMRPDQIDVWRWGRADVSSAGSPRARLDVGDVLVVGAGGVGSCFAYWASEFGHQGRWAVADGDNAELHNTNRCMGIFPADAGWPDPPGVNKAVLAARLLDATPIPKFYHDLSEAEARADLVLPLANEHEVRRLIGQRGDPILLHATTSPSWEAQLHRHIPDSDGCIVCRMPPSGPRPTFRCSEVPVSAESSAAGASTDAALPFLSGAAGLMLVRGLLLLQHGELSDTPSNMHSLRMKDARGLTGRSRFPCDASCDRTLLPAVRALVQRGRRWAEVDVKASRSAARV
;
A
#
# COMPACT_ATOMS: atom_id res chain seq x y z
N MET A 1 -13.56 15.59 -27.94
CA MET A 1 -13.00 15.86 -26.60
C MET A 1 -13.41 14.72 -25.70
N PRO A 2 -12.52 14.16 -24.87
CA PRO A 2 -12.87 13.09 -23.94
C PRO A 2 -13.99 13.55 -22.99
N VAL A 3 -15.00 12.71 -22.80
CA VAL A 3 -16.19 13.07 -22.00
C VAL A 3 -15.91 12.75 -20.52
N ARG A 4 -16.17 13.72 -19.64
CA ARG A 4 -16.01 13.59 -18.17
C ARG A 4 -16.71 12.34 -17.61
N SER A 5 -17.89 11.99 -18.12
CA SER A 5 -18.65 10.81 -17.69
C SER A 5 -17.90 9.50 -17.92
N ASP A 6 -17.23 9.37 -19.07
CA ASP A 6 -16.55 8.13 -19.47
C ASP A 6 -15.32 7.91 -18.61
N PHE A 7 -14.60 8.99 -18.29
CA PHE A 7 -13.48 8.97 -17.36
C PHE A 7 -13.89 8.43 -15.98
N TYR A 8 -14.91 9.04 -15.38
CA TYR A 8 -15.36 8.65 -14.04
C TYR A 8 -16.03 7.28 -14.02
N GLY A 9 -16.78 6.89 -15.05
CA GLY A 9 -17.35 5.56 -15.17
C GLY A 9 -16.30 4.44 -15.20
N GLN A 10 -15.10 4.72 -15.70
CA GLN A 10 -13.97 3.78 -15.66
C GLN A 10 -13.17 3.87 -14.36
N ARG A 11 -12.81 5.08 -13.93
CA ARG A 11 -12.03 5.31 -12.70
C ARG A 11 -12.76 4.76 -11.48
N ASP A 12 -14.03 5.11 -11.31
CA ASP A 12 -14.78 4.85 -10.07
C ASP A 12 -15.35 3.42 -9.99
N ARG A 13 -15.27 2.65 -11.09
CA ARG A 13 -15.81 1.28 -11.23
C ARG A 13 -15.48 0.37 -10.05
N ARG A 14 -14.23 0.40 -9.58
CA ARG A 14 -13.75 -0.45 -8.47
C ARG A 14 -14.14 0.08 -7.09
N SER A 15 -14.27 1.39 -6.96
CA SER A 15 -14.72 2.03 -5.73
C SER A 15 -16.22 1.78 -5.50
N LEU A 16 -17.03 1.77 -6.57
CA LEU A 16 -18.45 1.41 -6.54
C LEU A 16 -18.71 -0.01 -6.00
N GLN A 17 -17.78 -0.95 -6.21
CA GLN A 17 -17.89 -2.32 -5.70
C GLN A 17 -17.85 -2.40 -4.15
N PHE A 18 -17.46 -1.33 -3.45
CA PHE A 18 -17.59 -1.22 -1.99
C PHE A 18 -18.94 -0.67 -1.53
N GLY A 19 -19.91 -0.51 -2.43
CA GLY A 19 -21.22 0.07 -2.12
C GLY A 19 -21.20 1.59 -2.00
N LEU A 20 -20.17 2.26 -2.55
CA LEU A 20 -20.18 3.71 -2.75
C LEU A 20 -21.17 4.06 -3.87
N ASN A 21 -21.72 5.27 -3.86
CA ASN A 21 -22.66 5.76 -4.86
C ASN A 21 -22.13 7.03 -5.56
N GLU A 22 -22.76 7.46 -6.64
CA GLU A 22 -22.35 8.66 -7.39
C GLU A 22 -22.30 9.92 -6.52
N ASP A 23 -23.29 10.10 -5.65
CA ASP A 23 -23.37 11.24 -4.72
C ASP A 23 -22.14 11.33 -3.80
N PHE A 24 -21.60 10.19 -3.37
CA PHE A 24 -20.39 10.15 -2.54
C PHE A 24 -19.20 10.81 -3.24
N PHE A 25 -19.00 10.56 -4.54
CA PHE A 25 -17.84 11.07 -5.30
C PHE A 25 -17.92 12.58 -5.58
N GLU A 26 -19.12 13.12 -5.70
CA GLU A 26 -19.37 14.54 -6.01
C GLU A 26 -19.32 15.45 -4.76
N ARG A 27 -19.42 14.90 -3.54
CA ARG A 27 -19.34 15.68 -2.30
C ARG A 27 -17.93 16.29 -2.12
N PRO A 28 -17.78 17.62 -2.02
CA PRO A 28 -16.47 18.25 -1.85
C PRO A 28 -15.82 17.86 -0.54
N VAL A 29 -14.50 17.63 -0.58
CA VAL A 29 -13.67 17.47 0.63
C VAL A 29 -12.71 18.64 0.80
N HIS A 30 -12.37 18.97 2.04
CA HIS A 30 -11.43 20.04 2.37
C HIS A 30 -10.21 19.49 3.11
N ILE A 31 -9.02 19.80 2.59
CA ILE A 31 -7.75 19.40 3.19
C ILE A 31 -6.98 20.67 3.54
N SER A 32 -6.70 20.88 4.82
CA SER A 32 -5.90 22.00 5.33
C SER A 32 -4.54 21.49 5.79
N ILE A 33 -3.47 22.12 5.30
CA ILE A 33 -2.10 21.71 5.58
C ILE A 33 -1.44 22.81 6.40
N GLY A 34 -1.01 22.45 7.61
CA GLY A 34 -0.36 23.37 8.53
C GLY A 34 0.98 23.92 8.01
N PRO A 35 1.31 25.20 8.25
CA PRO A 35 2.59 25.83 7.93
C PRO A 35 3.85 24.99 8.23
N GLN A 36 3.97 24.44 9.44
CA GLN A 36 5.11 23.62 9.85
C GLN A 36 5.18 22.32 9.04
N CYS A 37 4.03 21.70 8.79
CA CYS A 37 3.95 20.49 7.98
C CYS A 37 4.43 20.76 6.55
N ALA A 38 3.90 21.80 5.91
CA ALA A 38 4.29 22.20 4.56
C ALA A 38 5.74 22.71 4.46
N ALA A 39 6.38 23.10 5.57
CA ALA A 39 7.76 23.57 5.60
C ALA A 39 8.80 22.45 5.80
N SER A 40 8.39 21.19 5.94
CA SER A 40 9.28 20.05 6.18
C SER A 40 9.11 18.95 5.13
N ARG A 41 10.17 18.20 4.82
CA ARG A 41 10.11 17.08 3.88
C ARG A 41 9.14 15.98 4.33
N ALA A 42 9.14 15.61 5.62
CA ALA A 42 8.17 14.64 6.14
C ALA A 42 6.72 15.10 5.94
N GLY A 43 6.45 16.37 6.27
CA GLY A 43 5.10 16.91 6.16
C GLY A 43 4.63 17.04 4.72
N GLN A 44 5.51 17.50 3.82
CA GLN A 44 5.20 17.55 2.39
C GLN A 44 4.96 16.15 1.80
N SER A 45 5.78 15.15 2.15
CA SER A 45 5.59 13.76 1.70
C SER A 45 4.23 13.20 2.16
N ALA A 46 3.88 13.40 3.44
CA ALA A 46 2.58 13.00 3.98
C ALA A 46 1.40 13.74 3.31
N ALA A 47 1.53 15.05 3.10
CA ALA A 47 0.51 15.86 2.48
C ALA A 47 0.27 15.49 1.01
N LEU A 48 1.34 15.31 0.21
CA LEU A 48 1.24 14.87 -1.18
C LEU A 48 0.61 13.48 -1.27
N ALA A 49 0.96 12.56 -0.37
CA ALA A 49 0.33 11.24 -0.34
C ALA A 49 -1.17 11.30 0.00
N LEU A 50 -1.56 12.12 0.98
CA LEU A 50 -2.96 12.36 1.33
C LEU A 50 -3.74 12.92 0.14
N LEU A 51 -3.20 13.93 -0.54
CA LEU A 51 -3.80 14.53 -1.73
C LEU A 51 -3.91 13.52 -2.88
N ASN A 52 -2.87 12.71 -3.11
CA ASN A 52 -2.85 11.66 -4.11
C ASN A 52 -3.98 10.65 -3.86
N MET A 53 -4.11 10.15 -2.64
CA MET A 53 -5.17 9.19 -2.27
C MET A 53 -6.57 9.83 -2.34
N ALA A 54 -6.72 11.09 -1.90
CA ALA A 54 -7.99 11.80 -1.93
C ALA A 54 -8.48 12.05 -3.37
N ALA A 55 -7.61 12.50 -4.28
CA ALA A 55 -7.98 12.78 -5.68
C ALA A 55 -8.37 11.53 -6.48
N ARG A 56 -7.96 10.35 -6.03
CA ARG A 56 -8.37 9.07 -6.62
C ARG A 56 -9.78 8.65 -6.22
N LEU A 57 -10.36 9.31 -5.21
CA LEU A 57 -11.65 8.96 -4.63
C LEU A 57 -12.67 10.11 -4.67
N HIS A 58 -12.25 11.37 -4.74
CA HIS A 58 -13.13 12.54 -4.68
C HIS A 58 -12.99 13.38 -5.95
N ARG A 59 -14.11 13.80 -6.54
CA ARG A 59 -14.16 14.62 -7.78
C ARG A 59 -14.05 16.13 -7.52
N SER A 60 -14.12 16.54 -6.24
CA SER A 60 -13.96 17.93 -5.81
C SER A 60 -13.17 18.00 -4.52
N ILE A 61 -12.02 18.70 -4.57
CA ILE A 61 -11.13 18.88 -3.44
C ILE A 61 -10.81 20.37 -3.29
N VAL A 62 -10.96 20.87 -2.08
CA VAL A 62 -10.44 22.19 -1.66
C VAL A 62 -9.16 21.93 -0.89
N VAL A 63 -8.06 22.58 -1.29
CA VAL A 63 -6.78 22.51 -0.59
C VAL A 63 -6.44 23.88 -0.05
N GLU A 64 -6.16 23.94 1.24
CA GLU A 64 -5.60 25.11 1.92
C GLU A 64 -4.16 24.77 2.30
N SER A 65 -3.19 25.34 1.59
CA SER A 65 -1.76 25.10 1.84
C SER A 65 -0.97 26.40 1.76
N PRO A 66 0.05 26.58 2.61
CA PRO A 66 0.99 27.68 2.48
C PRO A 66 1.90 27.46 1.25
N GLY A 67 2.34 28.55 0.66
CA GLY A 67 3.28 28.51 -0.45
C GLY A 67 4.74 28.44 0.04
N THR A 68 5.22 27.24 0.32
CA THR A 68 6.60 26.97 0.79
C THR A 68 7.46 26.35 -0.33
N PRO A 69 8.81 26.44 -0.25
CA PRO A 69 9.68 25.71 -1.17
C PRO A 69 9.46 24.20 -1.10
N LEU A 70 9.47 23.53 -2.25
CA LEU A 70 9.34 22.07 -2.31
C LEU A 70 10.63 21.39 -1.80
N GLN A 71 10.47 20.47 -0.86
CA GLN A 71 11.53 19.66 -0.24
C GLN A 71 11.34 18.16 -0.50
N SER A 72 10.12 17.69 -0.74
CA SER A 72 9.84 16.30 -1.13
C SER A 72 9.91 16.12 -2.64
N PRO A 73 10.33 14.95 -3.15
CA PRO A 73 10.14 14.61 -4.55
C PRO A 73 8.65 14.75 -4.94
N ALA A 74 8.39 15.37 -6.09
CA ALA A 74 7.04 15.49 -6.64
C ALA A 74 6.95 14.73 -7.96
N LEU A 75 6.00 13.81 -8.06
CA LEU A 75 5.80 12.97 -9.26
C LEU A 75 5.47 13.79 -10.51
N ASN A 76 4.91 14.99 -10.35
CA ASN A 76 4.44 15.84 -11.43
C ASN A 76 5.13 17.22 -11.43
N GLY A 77 6.33 17.30 -10.84
CA GLY A 77 7.15 18.51 -10.80
C GLY A 77 6.60 19.62 -9.91
N GLY A 78 7.20 20.82 -10.06
CA GLY A 78 6.96 21.99 -9.20
C GLY A 78 8.20 22.36 -8.38
N SER A 79 8.36 23.66 -8.08
CA SER A 79 9.43 24.16 -7.21
C SER A 79 8.91 24.62 -5.85
N ARG A 80 7.59 24.79 -5.73
CA ARG A 80 6.87 25.13 -4.52
C ARG A 80 5.88 24.02 -4.18
N PHE A 81 5.55 23.91 -2.90
CA PHE A 81 4.68 22.86 -2.40
C PHE A 81 3.24 22.96 -2.92
N ASP A 82 2.68 24.16 -2.95
CA ASP A 82 1.35 24.47 -3.51
C ASP A 82 1.26 24.13 -5.00
N ASP A 83 2.28 24.49 -5.78
CA ASP A 83 2.37 24.14 -7.20
C ASP A 83 2.44 22.62 -7.41
N ALA A 84 3.28 21.92 -6.63
CA ALA A 84 3.43 20.47 -6.71
C ALA A 84 2.12 19.75 -6.33
N ALA A 85 1.44 20.22 -5.29
CA ALA A 85 0.13 19.73 -4.87
C ALA A 85 -0.91 19.92 -5.99
N HIS A 86 -0.97 21.10 -6.61
CA HIS A 86 -1.88 21.38 -7.71
C HIS A 86 -1.60 20.49 -8.93
N ASN A 87 -0.34 20.35 -9.34
CA ASN A 87 0.07 19.52 -10.46
C ASN A 87 -0.27 18.05 -10.22
N LEU A 88 -0.03 17.54 -9.01
CA LEU A 88 -0.39 16.19 -8.62
C LEU A 88 -1.90 15.95 -8.73
N LEU A 89 -2.72 16.85 -8.17
CA LEU A 89 -4.18 16.73 -8.22
C LEU A 89 -4.69 16.67 -9.67
N ARG A 90 -4.17 17.53 -10.55
CA ARG A 90 -4.54 17.56 -11.97
C ARG A 90 -4.05 16.34 -12.74
N ALA A 91 -2.88 15.81 -12.37
CA ALA A 91 -2.36 14.59 -12.96
C ALA A 91 -3.16 13.36 -12.54
N VAL A 92 -3.63 13.28 -11.29
CA VAL A 92 -4.48 12.18 -10.81
C VAL A 92 -5.88 12.27 -11.42
N ASP A 93 -6.45 13.47 -11.50
CA ASP A 93 -7.80 13.70 -12.00
C ASP A 93 -7.83 14.95 -12.92
N PRO A 94 -7.78 14.75 -14.25
CA PRO A 94 -7.84 15.83 -15.24
C PRO A 94 -9.13 16.65 -15.19
N PHE A 95 -10.21 16.07 -14.64
CA PHE A 95 -11.52 16.70 -14.52
C PHE A 95 -11.82 17.17 -13.09
N LEU A 96 -10.82 17.16 -12.20
CA LEU A 96 -11.00 17.58 -10.83
C LEU A 96 -11.52 19.01 -10.78
N GLY A 97 -12.67 19.19 -10.15
CA GLY A 97 -13.22 20.52 -9.92
C GLY A 97 -12.38 21.23 -8.86
N SER A 98 -11.94 22.46 -9.15
CA SER A 98 -11.52 23.38 -8.09
C SER A 98 -12.74 23.69 -7.23
N GLY A 99 -12.84 23.05 -6.07
CA GLY A 99 -13.94 23.32 -5.15
C GLY A 99 -13.94 24.80 -4.80
N SER A 100 -15.12 25.43 -4.79
CA SER A 100 -15.21 26.79 -4.25
C SER A 100 -14.92 26.75 -2.75
N PRO A 101 -14.05 27.62 -2.21
CA PRO A 101 -13.83 27.73 -0.77
C PRO A 101 -15.11 28.03 0.03
N ARG A 102 -16.17 28.49 -0.65
CA ARG A 102 -17.49 28.80 -0.06
C ARG A 102 -18.49 27.65 -0.18
N ALA A 103 -18.16 26.57 -0.89
CA ALA A 103 -19.05 25.42 -1.00
C ALA A 103 -19.22 24.75 0.37
N ARG A 104 -20.42 24.21 0.63
CA ARG A 104 -20.66 23.37 1.81
C ARG A 104 -19.84 22.09 1.64
N VAL A 105 -18.76 21.98 2.40
CA VAL A 105 -17.85 20.83 2.38
C VAL A 105 -18.54 19.63 3.05
N GLY A 106 -18.41 18.44 2.46
CA GLY A 106 -18.97 17.20 2.99
C GLY A 106 -18.12 16.57 4.09
N ALA A 107 -16.79 16.67 3.99
CA ALA A 107 -15.83 16.19 4.97
C ALA A 107 -14.53 17.00 4.93
N SER A 108 -13.87 17.15 6.07
CA SER A 108 -12.65 17.94 6.17
C SER A 108 -11.58 17.30 7.06
N VAL A 109 -10.31 17.51 6.70
CA VAL A 109 -9.16 17.03 7.48
C VAL A 109 -8.05 18.07 7.53
N GLY A 110 -7.46 18.26 8.72
CA GLY A 110 -6.26 19.06 8.94
C GLY A 110 -5.01 18.19 9.10
N LEU A 111 -3.87 18.62 8.57
CA LEU A 111 -2.57 17.97 8.75
C LEU A 111 -1.64 18.90 9.55
N GLY A 112 -1.34 18.51 10.80
CA GLY A 112 -0.53 19.30 11.74
C GLY A 112 -1.34 20.18 12.71
N GLU A 113 -0.67 20.69 13.74
CA GLU A 113 -1.29 21.44 14.85
C GLU A 113 -1.70 22.86 14.47
N ASP A 114 -1.06 23.38 13.42
CA ASP A 114 -1.23 24.71 12.85
C ASP A 114 -2.12 24.69 11.59
N ALA A 115 -2.74 23.55 11.28
CA ALA A 115 -3.83 23.47 10.31
C ALA A 115 -5.06 24.25 10.80
N ARG A 116 -5.94 24.61 9.86
CA ARG A 116 -7.16 25.37 10.16
C ARG A 116 -7.99 24.68 11.25
N ARG A 117 -8.53 25.47 12.19
CA ARG A 117 -9.42 24.98 13.26
C ARG A 117 -10.85 24.74 12.78
N GLY A 118 -11.57 23.85 13.46
CA GLY A 118 -12.97 23.54 13.18
C GLY A 118 -13.20 22.56 12.03
N LEU A 119 -12.21 21.73 11.70
CA LEU A 119 -12.33 20.64 10.72
C LEU A 119 -12.88 19.38 11.40
N ASP A 120 -13.38 18.43 10.62
CA ASP A 120 -13.95 17.19 11.16
C ASP A 120 -12.88 16.31 11.83
N TRP A 121 -11.68 16.30 11.27
CA TRP A 121 -10.56 15.45 11.69
C TRP A 121 -9.22 16.15 11.55
N TYR A 122 -8.25 15.68 12.32
CA TYR A 122 -6.86 16.09 12.26
C TYR A 122 -5.96 14.87 12.28
N VAL A 123 -4.90 14.92 11.51
CA VAL A 123 -3.86 13.91 11.47
C VAL A 123 -2.50 14.54 11.71
N GLY A 124 -1.63 13.78 12.37
CA GLY A 124 -0.34 14.25 12.85
C GLY A 124 0.63 13.09 13.03
N ALA A 125 1.89 13.40 13.31
CA ALA A 125 2.91 12.39 13.55
C ALA A 125 4.01 12.92 14.47
N VAL A 126 4.38 12.15 15.50
CA VAL A 126 5.50 12.47 16.40
C VAL A 126 6.24 11.18 16.71
N GLY A 127 7.56 11.16 16.48
CA GLY A 127 8.37 9.96 16.59
C GLY A 127 7.82 8.83 15.71
N GLY A 128 7.57 7.67 16.32
CA GLY A 128 6.92 6.52 15.68
C GLY A 128 5.39 6.48 15.81
N VAL A 129 4.72 7.56 16.21
CA VAL A 129 3.27 7.58 16.44
C VAL A 129 2.53 8.38 15.37
N ALA A 130 1.57 7.74 14.71
CA ALA A 130 0.60 8.38 13.83
C ALA A 130 -0.69 8.72 14.60
N PHE A 131 -1.19 9.94 14.43
CA PHE A 131 -2.36 10.45 15.14
C PHE A 131 -3.56 10.61 14.22
N LEU A 132 -4.75 10.27 14.72
CA LEU A 132 -6.05 10.68 14.20
C LEU A 132 -6.87 11.27 15.35
N ALA A 133 -7.30 12.53 15.23
CA ALA A 133 -7.95 13.26 16.31
C ALA A 133 -9.08 14.18 15.83
N ARG A 134 -9.90 14.67 16.76
CA ARG A 134 -10.93 15.69 16.52
C ARG A 134 -10.44 17.12 16.78
N GLU A 135 -9.24 17.25 17.28
CA GLU A 135 -8.58 18.52 17.57
C GLU A 135 -7.20 18.52 16.88
N PRO A 136 -6.62 19.70 16.57
CA PRO A 136 -5.29 19.79 15.98
C PRO A 136 -4.25 18.99 16.76
N VAL A 137 -3.41 18.25 16.04
CA VAL A 137 -2.38 17.37 16.60
C VAL A 137 -1.00 17.70 16.02
N PRO A 138 0.08 17.56 16.80
CA PRO A 138 1.42 17.91 16.36
C PRO A 138 1.87 17.08 15.15
N PHE A 139 2.74 17.70 14.34
CA PHE A 139 3.46 17.04 13.27
C PHE A 139 4.94 17.39 13.39
N GLU A 140 5.78 16.40 13.71
CA GLU A 140 7.22 16.57 13.87
C GLU A 140 7.86 16.92 12.51
N PRO A 141 8.47 18.10 12.36
CA PRO A 141 9.05 18.53 11.10
C PRO A 141 10.40 17.84 10.87
N LEU A 142 10.43 16.83 9.99
CA LEU A 142 11.62 16.03 9.73
C LEU A 142 12.22 16.27 8.33
N PRO A 143 13.56 16.16 8.19
CA PRO A 143 14.26 16.36 6.91
C PRO A 143 14.15 15.16 5.96
N SER A 144 13.45 14.10 6.36
CA SER A 144 13.20 12.89 5.58
C SER A 144 11.76 12.42 5.81
N PRO A 145 11.15 11.64 4.90
CA PRO A 145 9.85 11.04 5.14
C PRO A 145 9.81 10.26 6.46
N SER A 146 8.65 10.31 7.12
CA SER A 146 8.40 9.64 8.39
C SER A 146 7.39 8.54 8.17
N LEU A 147 7.66 7.34 8.68
CA LEU A 147 6.71 6.23 8.62
C LEU A 147 5.38 6.62 9.29
N ALA A 148 5.44 7.27 10.45
CA ALA A 148 4.27 7.76 11.17
C ALA A 148 3.52 8.84 10.36
N GLY A 149 4.24 9.77 9.74
CA GLY A 149 3.65 10.80 8.87
C GLY A 149 2.93 10.21 7.66
N SER A 150 3.54 9.21 7.00
CA SER A 150 2.93 8.48 5.89
C SER A 150 1.68 7.70 6.32
N PHE A 151 1.69 7.08 7.50
CA PHE A 151 0.49 6.41 8.04
C PHE A 151 -0.60 7.42 8.39
N ALA A 152 -0.25 8.57 8.96
CA ALA A 152 -1.18 9.67 9.25
C ALA A 152 -1.88 10.15 7.96
N ALA A 153 -1.18 10.19 6.82
CA ALA A 153 -1.79 10.47 5.53
C ALA A 153 -2.83 9.42 5.11
N CYS A 154 -2.55 8.12 5.30
CA CYS A 154 -3.52 7.05 5.04
C CYS A 154 -4.75 7.16 5.97
N LEU A 155 -4.53 7.50 7.25
CA LEU A 155 -5.61 7.74 8.21
C LEU A 155 -6.46 8.96 7.82
N GLY A 156 -5.86 10.02 7.31
CA GLY A 156 -6.57 11.21 6.84
C GLY A 156 -7.48 10.92 5.65
N ALA A 157 -6.98 10.17 4.66
CA ALA A 157 -7.76 9.76 3.50
C ALA A 157 -8.93 8.83 3.89
N MET A 158 -8.68 7.89 4.81
CA MET A 158 -9.72 7.05 5.42
C MET A 158 -10.76 7.92 6.14
N ALA A 159 -10.32 8.91 6.91
CA ALA A 159 -11.20 9.76 7.71
C ALA A 159 -12.15 10.60 6.85
N LEU A 160 -11.67 11.13 5.72
CA LEU A 160 -12.50 11.80 4.72
C LEU A 160 -13.58 10.85 4.18
N CYS A 161 -13.19 9.66 3.75
CA CYS A 161 -14.12 8.65 3.22
C CYS A 161 -15.19 8.27 4.25
N ARG A 162 -14.79 7.91 5.48
CA ARG A 162 -15.74 7.51 6.54
C ARG A 162 -16.66 8.64 6.96
N ARG A 163 -16.17 9.89 6.97
CA ARG A 163 -17.02 11.05 7.30
C ARG A 163 -18.15 11.25 6.29
N LEU A 164 -17.88 11.05 5.00
CA LEU A 164 -18.88 11.15 3.93
C LEU A 164 -19.90 10.01 3.97
N LEU A 165 -19.50 8.84 4.45
CA LEU A 165 -20.41 7.71 4.72
C LEU A 165 -21.20 7.86 6.02
N GLU A 166 -21.06 9.02 6.70
CA GLU A 166 -21.74 9.33 7.97
C GLU A 166 -21.48 8.30 9.07
N ASP A 167 -20.32 7.65 8.99
CA ASP A 167 -19.92 6.59 9.90
C ASP A 167 -19.57 7.18 11.28
N GLN A 168 -20.53 7.03 12.21
CA GLN A 168 -20.41 7.49 13.59
C GLN A 168 -19.46 6.64 14.44
N LEU A 169 -18.97 5.50 13.92
CA LEU A 169 -18.12 4.58 14.68
C LEU A 169 -16.64 4.97 14.65
N MET A 170 -16.25 5.95 13.83
CA MET A 170 -14.87 6.41 13.78
C MET A 170 -14.52 7.20 15.04
N ARG A 171 -13.42 6.80 15.69
CA ARG A 171 -12.92 7.40 16.94
C ARG A 171 -11.50 7.90 16.72
N PRO A 172 -11.06 8.92 17.48
CA PRO A 172 -9.65 9.25 17.60
C PRO A 172 -8.82 8.01 17.96
N ASP A 173 -7.61 7.91 17.41
CA ASP A 173 -6.68 6.82 17.71
C ASP A 173 -5.23 7.30 17.57
N GLN A 174 -4.32 6.57 18.22
CA GLN A 174 -2.88 6.83 18.17
C GLN A 174 -2.16 5.51 17.95
N ILE A 175 -1.46 5.42 16.82
CA ILE A 175 -0.85 4.17 16.38
C ILE A 175 0.67 4.29 16.48
N ASP A 176 1.28 3.48 17.34
CA ASP A 176 2.72 3.22 17.25
C ASP A 176 2.94 2.35 16.01
N VAL A 177 3.42 2.98 14.94
CA VAL A 177 3.59 2.32 13.66
C VAL A 177 4.79 1.38 13.66
N TRP A 178 5.74 1.52 14.59
CA TRP A 178 6.87 0.60 14.71
C TRP A 178 6.47 -0.67 15.45
N ARG A 179 5.82 -0.56 16.62
CA ARG A 179 5.36 -1.71 17.43
C ARG A 179 4.02 -2.29 17.00
N TRP A 180 3.32 -1.59 16.10
CA TRP A 180 2.00 -1.92 15.56
C TRP A 180 0.94 -2.13 16.65
N GLY A 181 0.60 -1.05 17.34
CA GLY A 181 -0.41 -1.05 18.40
C GLY A 181 -0.77 0.36 18.83
N ARG A 182 -1.55 0.48 19.91
CA ARG A 182 -1.80 1.78 20.54
C ARG A 182 -0.54 2.30 21.20
N ALA A 183 -0.23 3.57 20.96
CA ALA A 183 0.98 4.20 21.47
C ALA A 183 0.85 4.70 22.91
N ASP A 184 1.97 4.63 23.64
CA ASP A 184 2.33 5.63 24.66
C ASP A 184 3.42 6.50 24.02
N VAL A 185 3.11 7.77 23.79
CA VAL A 185 3.91 8.73 22.99
C VAL A 185 5.36 8.83 23.49
N SER A 186 5.60 8.53 24.77
CA SER A 186 6.92 8.65 25.41
C SER A 186 7.99 7.66 24.94
N SER A 187 7.65 6.61 24.18
CA SER A 187 8.58 5.49 23.89
C SER A 187 8.76 5.13 22.40
N ALA A 188 8.11 5.86 21.49
CA ALA A 188 8.08 5.49 20.07
C ALA A 188 9.25 6.11 19.29
N GLY A 189 10.36 5.38 19.18
CA GLY A 189 11.37 5.66 18.16
C GLY A 189 10.87 5.25 16.77
N SER A 190 11.22 6.01 15.73
CA SER A 190 11.05 5.58 14.34
C SER A 190 12.44 5.52 13.70
N PRO A 191 12.91 4.35 13.24
CA PRO A 191 14.13 4.31 12.46
C PRO A 191 13.96 5.17 11.21
N ARG A 192 15.01 5.93 10.92
CA ARG A 192 15.13 6.83 9.77
C ARG A 192 16.24 6.25 8.91
N ALA A 193 15.87 5.45 7.93
CA ALA A 193 16.86 4.82 7.06
C ALA A 193 16.27 4.62 5.67
N ARG A 194 17.16 4.69 4.68
CA ARG A 194 16.91 4.10 3.37
C ARG A 194 16.74 2.59 3.54
N LEU A 195 15.92 2.00 2.70
CA LEU A 195 15.71 0.56 2.66
C LEU A 195 16.97 -0.13 2.15
N ASP A 196 17.63 -0.90 2.99
CA ASP A 196 18.76 -1.74 2.61
C ASP A 196 18.43 -3.19 2.97
N VAL A 197 17.86 -3.89 1.99
CA VAL A 197 17.44 -5.29 2.13
C VAL A 197 18.01 -6.22 1.06
N GLY A 198 19.00 -5.75 0.31
CA GLY A 198 19.69 -6.50 -0.74
C GLY A 198 19.04 -6.33 -2.10
N ASP A 199 19.24 -7.31 -2.96
CA ASP A 199 18.56 -7.34 -4.25
C ASP A 199 17.09 -7.75 -4.06
N VAL A 200 16.16 -6.95 -4.61
CA VAL A 200 14.72 -7.13 -4.42
C VAL A 200 14.02 -7.35 -5.74
N LEU A 201 13.21 -8.42 -5.83
CA LEU A 201 12.27 -8.62 -6.91
C LEU A 201 10.84 -8.34 -6.41
N VAL A 202 10.23 -7.28 -6.93
CA VAL A 202 8.82 -6.96 -6.71
C VAL A 202 7.99 -7.70 -7.75
N VAL A 203 7.09 -8.57 -7.34
CA VAL A 203 6.23 -9.35 -8.25
C VAL A 203 4.80 -8.84 -8.15
N GLY A 204 4.35 -8.13 -9.17
CA GLY A 204 3.07 -7.42 -9.20
C GLY A 204 3.22 -5.92 -8.94
N ALA A 205 2.75 -5.13 -9.89
CA ALA A 205 2.71 -3.67 -9.90
C ALA A 205 1.25 -3.13 -9.92
N GLY A 206 0.30 -3.94 -9.43
CA GLY A 206 -1.08 -3.55 -9.18
C GLY A 206 -1.25 -2.58 -7.99
N GLY A 207 -2.41 -2.57 -7.34
CA GLY A 207 -2.74 -1.60 -6.28
C GLY A 207 -1.70 -1.51 -5.17
N VAL A 208 -1.38 -2.64 -4.54
CA VAL A 208 -0.39 -2.70 -3.46
C VAL A 208 1.04 -2.47 -3.99
N GLY A 209 1.41 -3.09 -5.11
CA GLY A 209 2.74 -2.96 -5.70
C GLY A 209 3.09 -1.53 -6.13
N SER A 210 2.16 -0.84 -6.78
CA SER A 210 2.32 0.58 -7.17
C SER A 210 2.41 1.50 -5.94
N CYS A 211 1.61 1.26 -4.91
CA CYS A 211 1.69 2.04 -3.67
C CYS A 211 2.98 1.76 -2.89
N PHE A 212 3.44 0.50 -2.88
CA PHE A 212 4.74 0.16 -2.33
C PHE A 212 5.86 0.89 -3.09
N ALA A 213 5.83 0.90 -4.43
CA ALA A 213 6.81 1.60 -5.25
C ALA A 213 6.86 3.10 -4.94
N TYR A 214 5.69 3.74 -4.79
CA TYR A 214 5.58 5.13 -4.35
C TYR A 214 6.23 5.37 -2.99
N TRP A 215 5.95 4.54 -1.98
CA TRP A 215 6.54 4.74 -0.66
C TRP A 215 8.04 4.44 -0.64
N ALA A 216 8.47 3.33 -1.24
CA ALA A 216 9.89 2.99 -1.30
C ALA A 216 10.72 4.05 -2.06
N SER A 217 10.15 4.76 -3.05
CA SER A 217 10.84 5.90 -3.66
C SER A 217 10.99 7.10 -2.71
N GLU A 218 9.99 7.37 -1.87
CA GLU A 218 10.06 8.44 -0.86
C GLU A 218 11.14 8.16 0.20
N PHE A 219 11.17 6.93 0.74
CA PHE A 219 12.16 6.52 1.74
C PHE A 219 13.57 6.29 1.14
N GLY A 220 13.63 6.02 -0.17
CA GLY A 220 14.85 5.60 -0.85
C GLY A 220 15.26 4.18 -0.49
N HIS A 221 16.08 3.58 -1.34
CA HIS A 221 16.56 2.21 -1.15
C HIS A 221 18.02 2.03 -1.61
N GLN A 222 18.55 0.84 -1.35
CA GLN A 222 19.86 0.34 -1.75
C GLN A 222 19.71 -1.09 -2.32
N GLY A 223 20.71 -1.52 -3.08
CA GLY A 223 20.71 -2.81 -3.78
C GLY A 223 20.11 -2.72 -5.17
N ARG A 224 20.04 -3.85 -5.90
CA ARG A 224 19.43 -3.90 -7.22
C ARG A 224 17.98 -4.30 -7.11
N TRP A 225 17.09 -3.45 -7.60
CA TRP A 225 15.66 -3.71 -7.58
C TRP A 225 15.17 -4.04 -8.98
N ALA A 226 14.22 -4.95 -9.07
CA ALA A 226 13.50 -5.27 -10.29
C ALA A 226 12.00 -5.38 -10.02
N VAL A 227 11.19 -5.08 -11.02
CA VAL A 227 9.73 -5.19 -10.94
C VAL A 227 9.22 -6.07 -12.08
N ALA A 228 8.48 -7.13 -11.75
CA ALA A 228 7.87 -8.03 -12.72
C ALA A 228 6.33 -7.89 -12.72
N ASP A 229 5.76 -7.52 -13.86
CA ASP A 229 4.31 -7.44 -14.11
C ASP A 229 4.03 -7.48 -15.62
N GLY A 230 3.11 -8.34 -16.06
CA GLY A 230 2.77 -8.51 -17.47
C GLY A 230 1.72 -7.53 -17.98
N ASP A 231 1.00 -6.84 -17.10
CA ASP A 231 -0.15 -6.02 -17.48
C ASP A 231 0.24 -4.60 -17.90
N ASN A 232 -0.58 -4.04 -18.79
CA ASN A 232 -0.62 -2.60 -19.03
C ASN A 232 -1.50 -1.89 -17.99
N ALA A 233 -1.16 -0.63 -17.71
CA ALA A 233 -1.99 0.24 -16.90
C ALA A 233 -3.31 0.53 -17.61
N GLU A 234 -4.41 0.38 -16.89
CA GLU A 234 -5.75 0.74 -17.33
C GLU A 234 -6.33 1.84 -16.44
N LEU A 235 -7.30 2.59 -16.97
CA LEU A 235 -7.85 3.74 -16.26
C LEU A 235 -8.47 3.36 -14.92
N HIS A 236 -9.08 2.19 -14.84
CA HIS A 236 -9.65 1.67 -13.61
C HIS A 236 -8.59 1.32 -12.54
N ASN A 237 -7.29 1.26 -12.88
CA ASN A 237 -6.20 1.10 -11.90
C ASN A 237 -5.87 2.41 -11.17
N THR A 238 -6.17 3.56 -11.79
CA THR A 238 -5.85 4.87 -11.22
C THR A 238 -6.63 5.16 -9.94
N ASN A 239 -7.70 4.43 -9.64
CA ASN A 239 -8.42 4.61 -8.37
C ASN A 239 -7.62 4.12 -7.14
N ARG A 240 -6.59 3.28 -7.32
CA ARG A 240 -5.91 2.57 -6.23
C ARG A 240 -4.38 2.46 -6.34
N CYS A 241 -3.80 2.85 -7.47
CA CYS A 241 -2.36 2.77 -7.72
C CYS A 241 -1.74 4.17 -7.62
N MET A 242 -1.11 4.51 -6.49
CA MET A 242 -0.55 5.86 -6.23
C MET A 242 0.50 6.34 -7.25
N GLY A 243 1.13 5.40 -7.96
CA GLY A 243 2.16 5.66 -8.97
C GLY A 243 1.69 5.61 -10.42
N ILE A 244 0.38 5.44 -10.68
CA ILE A 244 -0.18 5.37 -12.04
C ILE A 244 -1.16 6.52 -12.23
N PHE A 245 -0.95 7.33 -13.26
CA PHE A 245 -1.85 8.43 -13.66
C PHE A 245 -2.70 8.03 -14.87
N PRO A 246 -3.81 8.75 -15.16
CA PRO A 246 -4.61 8.52 -16.36
C PRO A 246 -3.80 8.59 -17.66
N ALA A 247 -2.83 9.49 -17.76
CA ALA A 247 -1.94 9.56 -18.93
C ALA A 247 -1.14 8.26 -19.12
N ASP A 248 -0.66 7.67 -18.03
CA ASP A 248 0.06 6.38 -18.08
C ASP A 248 -0.88 5.23 -18.46
N ALA A 249 -2.16 5.33 -18.09
CA ALA A 249 -3.21 4.38 -18.45
C ALA A 249 -3.74 4.55 -19.89
N GLY A 250 -3.11 5.43 -20.69
CA GLY A 250 -3.54 5.69 -22.07
C GLY A 250 -4.85 6.47 -22.14
N TRP A 251 -5.15 7.34 -21.18
CA TRP A 251 -6.28 8.25 -21.30
C TRP A 251 -5.87 9.56 -21.99
N PRO A 252 -6.61 10.05 -23.00
CA PRO A 252 -7.84 9.45 -23.56
C PRO A 252 -7.60 8.41 -24.66
N ASP A 253 -6.35 8.23 -25.10
CA ASP A 253 -5.99 7.42 -26.27
C ASP A 253 -5.18 6.16 -25.87
N PRO A 254 -5.81 4.99 -25.72
CA PRO A 254 -5.13 3.75 -25.33
C PRO A 254 -4.17 3.25 -26.43
N PRO A 255 -3.19 2.38 -26.11
CA PRO A 255 -3.02 1.61 -24.88
C PRO A 255 -2.23 2.33 -23.78
N GLY A 256 -2.40 1.88 -22.53
CA GLY A 256 -1.56 2.31 -21.42
C GLY A 256 -0.17 1.67 -21.41
N VAL A 257 0.72 2.24 -20.60
CA VAL A 257 2.09 1.78 -20.36
C VAL A 257 2.10 0.54 -19.47
N ASN A 258 3.03 -0.38 -19.70
CA ASN A 258 3.20 -1.56 -18.83
C ASN A 258 3.45 -1.17 -17.35
N LYS A 259 2.76 -1.82 -16.42
CA LYS A 259 2.81 -1.47 -14.98
C LYS A 259 4.19 -1.69 -14.37
N ALA A 260 4.94 -2.70 -14.82
CA ALA A 260 6.30 -2.93 -14.35
C ALA A 260 7.22 -1.75 -14.71
N VAL A 261 7.06 -1.17 -15.90
CA VAL A 261 7.80 0.03 -16.34
C VAL A 261 7.50 1.23 -15.45
N LEU A 262 6.23 1.46 -15.13
CA LEU A 262 5.81 2.58 -14.27
C LEU A 262 6.35 2.45 -12.85
N ALA A 263 6.18 1.28 -12.24
CA ALA A 263 6.67 1.02 -10.89
C ALA A 263 8.20 1.01 -10.83
N ALA A 264 8.88 0.46 -11.83
CA ALA A 264 10.34 0.47 -11.90
C ALA A 264 10.91 1.88 -12.04
N ARG A 265 10.23 2.77 -12.78
CA ARG A 265 10.63 4.19 -12.89
C ARG A 265 10.64 4.91 -11.55
N LEU A 266 9.63 4.66 -10.70
CA LEU A 266 9.58 5.24 -9.35
C LEU A 266 10.74 4.74 -8.48
N LEU A 267 11.07 3.47 -8.65
CA LEU A 267 12.08 2.79 -7.85
C LEU A 267 13.48 2.89 -8.43
N ASP A 268 13.72 3.56 -9.55
CA ASP A 268 15.01 3.46 -10.25
C ASP A 268 15.48 1.99 -10.40
N ALA A 269 14.53 1.13 -10.79
CA ALA A 269 14.66 -0.33 -10.83
C ALA A 269 14.64 -0.85 -12.27
N THR A 270 14.94 -2.14 -12.43
CA THR A 270 14.83 -2.83 -13.73
C THR A 270 13.39 -3.30 -13.99
N PRO A 271 12.71 -2.85 -15.06
CA PRO A 271 11.40 -3.38 -15.41
C PRO A 271 11.52 -4.73 -16.12
N ILE A 272 10.66 -5.67 -15.74
CA ILE A 272 10.52 -6.98 -16.38
C ILE A 272 9.05 -7.14 -16.79
N PRO A 273 8.66 -6.76 -18.01
CA PRO A 273 7.27 -6.76 -18.46
C PRO A 273 6.78 -8.18 -18.81
N LYS A 274 6.83 -9.08 -17.82
CA LYS A 274 6.47 -10.49 -17.90
C LYS A 274 5.75 -10.90 -16.62
N PHE A 275 4.88 -11.91 -16.70
CA PHE A 275 4.37 -12.56 -15.50
C PHE A 275 5.46 -13.38 -14.83
N TYR A 276 5.31 -13.62 -13.52
CA TYR A 276 6.31 -14.33 -12.74
C TYR A 276 6.65 -15.73 -13.27
N HIS A 277 5.65 -16.45 -13.78
CA HIS A 277 5.83 -17.81 -14.30
C HIS A 277 6.57 -17.86 -15.66
N ASP A 278 6.74 -16.71 -16.31
CA ASP A 278 7.50 -16.56 -17.56
C ASP A 278 8.93 -16.06 -17.32
N LEU A 279 9.32 -15.83 -16.05
CA LEU A 279 10.66 -15.41 -15.71
C LEU A 279 11.64 -16.57 -15.82
N SER A 280 12.82 -16.30 -16.37
CA SER A 280 13.97 -17.20 -16.22
C SER A 280 14.42 -17.29 -14.76
N GLU A 281 15.14 -18.35 -14.41
CA GLU A 281 15.70 -18.52 -13.07
C GLU A 281 16.60 -17.33 -12.67
N ALA A 282 17.36 -16.79 -13.63
CA ALA A 282 18.22 -15.63 -13.41
C ALA A 282 17.42 -14.35 -13.11
N GLU A 283 16.35 -14.07 -13.87
CA GLU A 283 15.45 -12.94 -13.61
C GLU A 283 14.73 -13.08 -12.27
N ALA A 284 14.38 -14.31 -11.89
CA ALA A 284 13.70 -14.60 -10.64
C ALA A 284 14.63 -14.61 -9.41
N ARG A 285 15.95 -14.43 -9.57
CA ARG A 285 16.92 -14.56 -8.47
C ARG A 285 17.18 -13.20 -7.80
N ALA A 286 16.74 -13.10 -6.55
CA ALA A 286 16.93 -11.93 -5.68
C ALA A 286 17.22 -12.41 -4.24
N ASP A 287 17.72 -11.50 -3.39
CA ASP A 287 17.82 -11.75 -1.93
C ASP A 287 16.44 -11.80 -1.29
N LEU A 288 15.49 -11.00 -1.80
CA LEU A 288 14.12 -10.94 -1.34
C LEU A 288 13.14 -10.87 -2.52
N VAL A 289 12.09 -11.69 -2.48
CA VAL A 289 10.98 -11.63 -3.43
C VAL A 289 9.72 -11.18 -2.69
N LEU A 290 9.05 -10.14 -3.22
CA LEU A 290 7.82 -9.59 -2.66
C LEU A 290 6.62 -10.03 -3.53
N PRO A 291 5.81 -11.03 -3.10
CA PRO A 291 4.69 -11.53 -3.88
C PRO A 291 3.45 -10.63 -3.70
N LEU A 292 3.32 -9.59 -4.53
CA LEU A 292 2.25 -8.59 -4.49
C LEU A 292 1.15 -8.79 -5.54
N ALA A 293 1.34 -9.74 -6.46
CA ALA A 293 0.30 -10.27 -7.34
C ALA A 293 -0.45 -11.45 -6.69
N ASN A 294 -1.65 -11.76 -7.19
CA ASN A 294 -2.47 -12.90 -6.76
C ASN A 294 -2.90 -13.82 -7.91
N GLU A 295 -2.64 -13.45 -9.15
CA GLU A 295 -2.96 -14.20 -10.35
C GLU A 295 -1.94 -15.31 -10.63
N HIS A 296 -2.31 -16.27 -11.49
CA HIS A 296 -1.42 -17.32 -12.00
C HIS A 296 -0.70 -18.14 -10.91
N GLU A 297 -1.33 -18.33 -9.74
CA GLU A 297 -0.75 -19.08 -8.62
C GLU A 297 0.62 -18.52 -8.15
N VAL A 298 0.92 -17.26 -8.44
CA VAL A 298 2.25 -16.67 -8.22
C VAL A 298 2.72 -16.77 -6.77
N ARG A 299 1.80 -16.60 -5.82
CA ARG A 299 2.06 -16.75 -4.38
C ARG A 299 2.50 -18.16 -4.03
N ARG A 300 1.87 -19.17 -4.63
CA ARG A 300 2.24 -20.59 -4.45
C ARG A 300 3.62 -20.86 -5.04
N LEU A 301 3.87 -20.39 -6.26
CA LEU A 301 5.16 -20.56 -6.94
C LEU A 301 6.31 -19.94 -6.14
N ILE A 302 6.13 -18.70 -5.66
CA ILE A 302 7.13 -18.01 -4.84
C ILE A 302 7.31 -18.72 -3.48
N GLY A 303 6.21 -19.15 -2.85
CA GLY A 303 6.24 -19.89 -1.59
C GLY A 303 7.07 -21.18 -1.61
N GLN A 304 7.24 -21.78 -2.79
CA GLN A 304 7.94 -23.06 -2.97
C GLN A 304 9.45 -22.93 -3.26
N ARG A 305 9.97 -21.70 -3.40
CA ARG A 305 11.39 -21.45 -3.70
C ARG A 305 12.35 -21.78 -2.55
N GLY A 306 11.82 -21.87 -1.33
CA GLY A 306 12.61 -22.04 -0.12
C GLY A 306 13.33 -20.78 0.33
N ASP A 307 12.75 -19.60 0.04
CA ASP A 307 13.26 -18.32 0.58
C ASP A 307 13.12 -18.31 2.12
N PRO A 308 14.12 -17.78 2.85
CA PRO A 308 14.19 -17.86 4.31
C PRO A 308 13.16 -16.93 4.98
N ILE A 309 12.66 -15.97 4.21
CA ILE A 309 11.59 -15.07 4.60
C ILE A 309 10.81 -14.64 3.38
N LEU A 310 9.49 -14.59 3.50
CA LEU A 310 8.60 -13.93 2.56
C LEU A 310 7.81 -12.84 3.27
N LEU A 311 7.79 -11.66 2.67
CA LEU A 311 7.00 -10.53 3.10
C LEU A 311 6.02 -10.16 1.99
N HIS A 312 4.74 -10.08 2.33
CA HIS A 312 3.75 -9.57 1.39
C HIS A 312 2.70 -8.76 2.09
N ALA A 313 2.04 -7.90 1.33
CA ALA A 313 0.93 -7.11 1.81
C ALA A 313 -0.27 -7.28 0.89
N THR A 314 -1.46 -7.14 1.45
CA THR A 314 -2.71 -7.27 0.70
C THR A 314 -3.79 -6.37 1.29
N THR A 315 -4.89 -6.21 0.56
CA THR A 315 -6.09 -5.52 1.02
C THR A 315 -7.25 -6.49 1.08
N SER A 316 -8.24 -6.23 1.91
CA SER A 316 -9.43 -7.07 2.02
C SER A 316 -10.73 -6.32 1.72
N PRO A 317 -11.80 -7.03 1.29
CA PRO A 317 -13.13 -6.44 1.16
C PRO A 317 -13.69 -5.85 2.46
N SER A 318 -13.15 -6.25 3.61
CA SER A 318 -13.52 -5.73 4.94
C SER A 318 -12.82 -4.42 5.31
N TRP A 319 -12.23 -3.74 4.32
CA TRP A 319 -11.47 -2.49 4.50
C TRP A 319 -10.27 -2.67 5.42
N GLU A 320 -9.52 -3.73 5.18
CA GLU A 320 -8.26 -3.97 5.88
C GLU A 320 -7.08 -3.85 4.93
N ALA A 321 -6.01 -3.23 5.39
CA ALA A 321 -4.67 -3.41 4.84
C ALA A 321 -3.91 -4.38 5.74
N GLN A 322 -3.22 -5.34 5.16
CA GLN A 322 -2.57 -6.42 5.91
C GLN A 322 -1.12 -6.59 5.45
N LEU A 323 -0.23 -6.84 6.40
CA LEU A 323 1.16 -7.25 6.20
C LEU A 323 1.32 -8.65 6.78
N HIS A 324 1.97 -9.50 6.01
CA HIS A 324 2.18 -10.89 6.35
C HIS A 324 3.66 -11.22 6.26
N ARG A 325 4.17 -11.81 7.34
CA ARG A 325 5.48 -12.43 7.41
C ARG A 325 5.31 -13.95 7.31
N HIS A 326 6.19 -14.58 6.55
CA HIS A 326 6.34 -16.03 6.49
C HIS A 326 7.80 -16.39 6.66
N ILE A 327 8.15 -16.90 7.83
CA ILE A 327 9.43 -17.58 8.09
C ILE A 327 9.14 -19.09 8.16
N PRO A 328 9.80 -19.93 7.33
CA PRO A 328 9.62 -21.38 7.37
C PRO A 328 9.74 -21.96 8.79
N ASP A 329 8.92 -22.97 9.08
CA ASP A 329 8.82 -23.69 10.38
C ASP A 329 8.40 -22.85 11.59
N SER A 330 8.33 -21.52 11.50
CA SER A 330 7.89 -20.61 12.56
C SER A 330 6.50 -20.02 12.30
N ASP A 331 6.22 -19.72 11.03
CA ASP A 331 4.99 -19.11 10.54
C ASP A 331 4.24 -20.04 9.59
N GLY A 332 2.93 -19.80 9.44
CA GLY A 332 2.19 -20.41 8.34
C GLY A 332 2.64 -19.89 6.99
N CYS A 333 2.84 -20.79 6.02
CA CYS A 333 3.24 -20.40 4.67
C CYS A 333 2.15 -19.57 3.97
N ILE A 334 2.52 -18.90 2.88
CA ILE A 334 1.60 -18.04 2.13
C ILE A 334 0.38 -18.79 1.60
N VAL A 335 0.54 -20.06 1.23
CA VAL A 335 -0.53 -20.93 0.73
C VAL A 335 -1.49 -21.38 1.83
N CYS A 336 -0.99 -21.72 3.02
CA CYS A 336 -1.84 -22.05 4.17
C CYS A 336 -2.70 -20.86 4.58
N ARG A 337 -2.15 -19.64 4.47
CA ARG A 337 -2.87 -18.41 4.84
C ARG A 337 -3.87 -17.96 3.79
N MET A 338 -3.50 -18.09 2.52
CA MET A 338 -4.30 -17.66 1.38
C MET A 338 -4.36 -18.81 0.39
N PRO A 339 -5.20 -19.82 0.67
CA PRO A 339 -5.34 -20.94 -0.25
C PRO A 339 -5.83 -20.41 -1.61
N PRO A 340 -5.39 -21.02 -2.72
CA PRO A 340 -5.91 -20.70 -4.04
C PRO A 340 -7.44 -20.69 -4.01
N SER A 341 -8.04 -19.59 -4.42
CA SER A 341 -9.48 -19.44 -4.48
C SER A 341 -10.01 -20.28 -5.65
N GLY A 342 -10.54 -21.46 -5.34
CA GLY A 342 -11.24 -22.31 -6.29
C GLY A 342 -11.49 -23.70 -5.71
N PRO A 343 -12.58 -24.40 -6.11
CA PRO A 343 -12.64 -25.83 -5.90
C PRO A 343 -11.40 -26.44 -6.55
N ARG A 344 -10.61 -27.22 -5.78
CA ARG A 344 -9.68 -28.16 -6.42
C ARG A 344 -10.54 -28.91 -7.45
N PRO A 345 -10.19 -28.93 -8.75
CA PRO A 345 -10.97 -29.72 -9.70
C PRO A 345 -10.99 -31.14 -9.15
N THR A 346 -12.14 -31.53 -8.61
CA THR A 346 -12.40 -32.93 -8.30
C THR A 346 -12.59 -33.56 -9.65
N PHE A 347 -11.51 -34.10 -10.21
CA PHE A 347 -11.56 -34.96 -11.38
C PHE A 347 -12.30 -36.25 -10.99
N ARG A 348 -13.62 -36.16 -10.82
CA ARG A 348 -14.51 -37.29 -11.02
C ARG A 348 -14.76 -37.32 -12.51
N CYS A 349 -14.32 -38.38 -13.18
CA CYS A 349 -14.65 -38.64 -14.57
C CYS A 349 -16.18 -38.67 -14.72
N SER A 350 -16.79 -37.55 -15.12
CA SER A 350 -18.19 -37.49 -15.53
C SER A 350 -18.32 -36.52 -16.71
N GLU A 351 -18.84 -37.06 -17.80
CA GLU A 351 -19.02 -36.50 -19.13
C GLU A 351 -20.08 -35.37 -19.17
N VAL A 352 -19.88 -34.28 -18.42
CA VAL A 352 -20.77 -33.11 -18.51
C VAL A 352 -20.11 -32.01 -19.34
N PRO A 353 -20.74 -31.53 -20.42
CA PRO A 353 -20.23 -30.40 -21.19
C PRO A 353 -20.18 -29.16 -20.30
N VAL A 354 -18.99 -28.57 -20.14
CA VAL A 354 -18.83 -27.29 -19.45
C VAL A 354 -19.29 -26.19 -20.41
N SER A 355 -20.30 -25.42 -20.02
CA SER A 355 -20.75 -24.27 -20.79
C SER A 355 -19.67 -23.18 -20.77
N ALA A 356 -19.18 -22.83 -21.96
CA ALA A 356 -18.13 -21.84 -22.19
C ALA A 356 -18.51 -20.40 -21.75
N GLU A 357 -19.75 -20.17 -21.32
CA GLU A 357 -20.24 -18.85 -20.89
C GLU A 357 -19.81 -18.46 -19.47
N SER A 358 -19.24 -19.38 -18.70
CA SER A 358 -18.60 -19.07 -17.41
C SER A 358 -17.13 -18.60 -17.53
N SER A 359 -16.60 -18.53 -18.76
CA SER A 359 -15.20 -18.15 -19.06
C SER A 359 -14.93 -16.64 -19.03
N ALA A 360 -15.91 -15.81 -18.69
CA ALA A 360 -15.65 -14.42 -18.26
C ALA A 360 -14.99 -14.35 -16.85
N ALA A 361 -14.50 -15.49 -16.35
CA ALA A 361 -13.77 -15.70 -15.09
C ALA A 361 -12.37 -15.02 -15.00
N GLY A 362 -12.02 -14.10 -15.90
CA GLY A 362 -10.71 -13.44 -15.93
C GLY A 362 -10.64 -12.06 -15.28
N ALA A 363 -11.78 -11.38 -15.09
CA ALA A 363 -11.77 -10.05 -14.48
C ALA A 363 -11.80 -10.20 -12.95
N SER A 364 -10.63 -10.19 -12.30
CA SER A 364 -10.51 -10.12 -10.83
C SER A 364 -11.53 -9.11 -10.30
N THR A 365 -12.38 -9.50 -9.36
CA THR A 365 -13.40 -8.63 -8.71
C THR A 365 -12.82 -7.83 -7.55
N ASP A 366 -11.49 -7.71 -7.46
CA ASP A 366 -10.84 -7.05 -6.33
C ASP A 366 -11.17 -5.55 -6.32
N ALA A 367 -12.15 -5.20 -5.51
CA ALA A 367 -12.43 -3.83 -5.12
C ALA A 367 -11.26 -3.34 -4.26
N ALA A 368 -10.73 -2.15 -4.54
CA ALA A 368 -9.74 -1.51 -3.66
C ALA A 368 -9.95 0.00 -3.57
N LEU A 369 -9.85 0.53 -2.35
CA LEU A 369 -9.84 1.95 -2.03
C LEU A 369 -8.39 2.43 -1.98
N PRO A 370 -8.08 3.67 -2.41
CA PRO A 370 -6.70 4.15 -2.54
C PRO A 370 -5.93 4.11 -1.23
N PHE A 371 -6.59 4.46 -0.11
CA PHE A 371 -5.94 4.44 1.20
C PHE A 371 -5.67 3.04 1.76
N LEU A 372 -6.39 2.00 1.31
CA LEU A 372 -6.11 0.61 1.67
C LEU A 372 -4.84 0.13 0.97
N SER A 373 -4.74 0.36 -0.34
CA SER A 373 -3.53 0.06 -1.11
C SER A 373 -2.33 0.86 -0.61
N GLY A 374 -2.54 2.15 -0.35
CA GLY A 374 -1.55 3.06 0.23
C GLY A 374 -1.01 2.53 1.55
N ALA A 375 -1.90 2.16 2.47
CA ALA A 375 -1.51 1.58 3.75
C ALA A 375 -0.83 0.22 3.60
N ALA A 376 -1.32 -0.68 2.73
CA ALA A 376 -0.70 -1.99 2.52
C ALA A 376 0.74 -1.87 1.99
N GLY A 377 0.96 -0.99 1.00
CA GLY A 377 2.30 -0.69 0.50
C GLY A 377 3.22 -0.11 1.58
N LEU A 378 2.70 0.79 2.42
CA LEU A 378 3.47 1.38 3.52
C LEU A 378 3.78 0.38 4.64
N MET A 379 2.86 -0.53 4.95
CA MET A 379 3.11 -1.63 5.87
C MET A 379 4.21 -2.56 5.35
N LEU A 380 4.35 -2.72 4.04
CA LEU A 380 5.46 -3.46 3.46
C LEU A 380 6.79 -2.71 3.68
N VAL A 381 6.85 -1.40 3.46
CA VAL A 381 8.02 -0.56 3.80
C VAL A 381 8.42 -0.74 5.27
N ARG A 382 7.45 -0.70 6.19
CA ARG A 382 7.68 -1.03 7.61
C ARG A 382 8.29 -2.42 7.79
N GLY A 383 7.73 -3.44 7.13
CA GLY A 383 8.23 -4.81 7.19
C GLY A 383 9.70 -4.93 6.73
N LEU A 384 10.08 -4.20 5.68
CA LEU A 384 11.45 -4.14 5.19
C LEU A 384 12.40 -3.44 6.19
N LEU A 385 11.96 -2.33 6.80
CA LEU A 385 12.73 -1.68 7.86
C LEU A 385 12.95 -2.61 9.05
N LEU A 386 11.91 -3.33 9.49
CA LEU A 386 12.04 -4.32 10.57
C LEU A 386 13.01 -5.45 10.21
N LEU A 387 13.01 -5.90 8.94
CA LEU A 387 13.94 -6.92 8.46
C LEU A 387 15.38 -6.40 8.53
N GLN A 388 15.62 -5.19 8.01
CA GLN A 388 16.91 -4.52 8.02
C GLN A 388 17.47 -4.33 9.44
N HIS A 389 16.60 -4.02 10.42
CA HIS A 389 16.98 -3.88 11.82
C HIS A 389 17.07 -5.21 12.59
N GLY A 390 16.78 -6.35 11.94
CA GLY A 390 16.79 -7.66 12.57
C GLY A 390 15.63 -7.90 13.56
N GLU A 391 14.68 -6.97 13.66
CA GLU A 391 13.54 -7.03 14.59
C GLU A 391 12.38 -7.84 14.02
N LEU A 392 12.36 -8.08 12.71
CA LEU A 392 11.24 -8.75 12.07
C LEU A 392 11.05 -10.19 12.57
N SER A 393 12.11 -10.95 12.82
CA SER A 393 12.03 -12.33 13.34
C SER A 393 11.58 -12.40 14.79
N ASP A 394 11.80 -11.34 15.56
CA ASP A 394 11.61 -11.32 17.01
C ASP A 394 10.15 -11.00 17.38
N THR A 395 9.36 -10.54 16.41
CA THR A 395 7.94 -10.28 16.60
C THR A 395 7.14 -11.60 16.68
N PRO A 396 6.31 -11.81 17.73
CA PRO A 396 5.53 -13.05 17.87
C PRO A 396 4.34 -13.12 16.90
N SER A 397 3.90 -11.97 16.38
CA SER A 397 2.83 -11.88 15.38
C SER A 397 3.42 -11.90 13.98
N ASN A 398 2.81 -12.67 13.09
CA ASN A 398 3.22 -12.79 11.69
C ASN A 398 2.17 -12.24 10.71
N MET A 399 1.13 -11.62 11.27
CA MET A 399 0.16 -10.82 10.55
C MET A 399 -0.12 -9.54 11.34
N HIS A 400 0.00 -8.42 10.63
CA HIS A 400 -0.36 -7.09 11.10
C HIS A 400 -1.48 -6.57 10.21
N SER A 401 -2.52 -5.98 10.79
CA SER A 401 -3.65 -5.42 10.03
C SER A 401 -3.93 -3.98 10.46
N LEU A 402 -4.27 -3.12 9.50
CA LEU A 402 -4.92 -1.83 9.70
C LEU A 402 -6.40 -1.98 9.31
N ARG A 403 -7.29 -2.03 10.30
CA ARG A 403 -8.73 -2.31 10.19
C ARG A 403 -9.51 -1.01 10.14
N MET A 404 -9.76 -0.52 8.94
CA MET A 404 -10.29 0.83 8.77
C MET A 404 -11.80 0.94 9.00
N LYS A 405 -12.51 -0.19 9.03
CA LYS A 405 -13.96 -0.27 9.33
C LYS A 405 -14.27 -0.63 10.80
N ASP A 406 -13.31 -1.18 11.55
CA ASP A 406 -13.57 -1.69 12.90
C ASP A 406 -13.66 -0.55 13.93
N ALA A 407 -14.70 -0.56 14.76
CA ALA A 407 -14.91 0.40 15.84
C ALA A 407 -14.04 0.12 17.07
N ARG A 408 -13.51 -1.10 17.20
CA ARG A 408 -12.74 -1.56 18.39
C ARG A 408 -11.29 -1.08 18.39
N GLY A 409 -10.80 -0.59 17.27
CA GLY A 409 -9.45 -0.07 17.12
C GLY A 409 -8.93 -0.28 15.70
N LEU A 410 -8.03 0.60 15.27
CA LEU A 410 -7.52 0.57 13.90
C LEU A 410 -6.46 -0.52 13.70
N THR A 411 -5.75 -0.97 14.74
CA THR A 411 -4.68 -1.96 14.58
C THR A 411 -5.09 -3.35 15.05
N GLY A 412 -4.62 -4.37 14.33
CA GLY A 412 -4.73 -5.76 14.70
C GLY A 412 -3.39 -6.49 14.55
N ARG A 413 -3.17 -7.46 15.43
CA ARG A 413 -2.03 -8.38 15.39
C ARG A 413 -2.53 -9.79 15.57
N SER A 414 -1.97 -10.72 14.82
CA SER A 414 -2.34 -12.13 14.91
C SER A 414 -1.17 -13.02 14.51
N ARG A 415 -1.23 -14.26 14.98
CA ARG A 415 -0.32 -15.33 14.61
C ARG A 415 -1.09 -16.39 13.84
N PHE A 416 -0.64 -16.71 12.65
CA PHE A 416 -1.16 -17.80 11.84
C PHE A 416 -0.08 -18.87 11.74
N PRO A 417 -0.26 -20.02 12.43
CA PRO A 417 0.66 -21.15 12.30
C PRO A 417 0.54 -21.81 10.93
N CYS A 418 1.51 -22.65 10.59
CA CYS A 418 1.39 -23.54 9.43
C CYS A 418 0.42 -24.67 9.73
N ASP A 419 -0.25 -25.19 8.70
CA ASP A 419 -0.99 -26.44 8.84
C ASP A 419 -0.02 -27.58 9.14
N ALA A 420 -0.35 -28.46 10.09
CA ALA A 420 0.48 -29.61 10.44
C ALA A 420 0.71 -30.57 9.26
N SER A 421 -0.20 -30.55 8.27
CA SER A 421 -0.14 -31.33 7.04
C SER A 421 0.49 -30.57 5.86
N CYS A 422 1.03 -29.37 6.09
CA CYS A 422 1.59 -28.56 5.02
C CYS A 422 2.86 -29.19 4.44
N ASP A 423 2.81 -29.54 3.15
CA ASP A 423 3.91 -30.07 2.35
C ASP A 423 4.52 -29.00 1.41
N ARG A 424 4.15 -27.73 1.60
CA ARG A 424 4.45 -26.64 0.65
C ARG A 424 5.78 -25.94 0.91
N THR A 425 6.40 -26.19 2.04
CA THR A 425 7.73 -25.65 2.39
C THR A 425 8.79 -26.71 2.14
N LEU A 426 9.91 -26.32 1.54
CA LEU A 426 11.06 -27.22 1.38
C LEU A 426 11.59 -27.67 2.74
N LEU A 427 12.15 -28.88 2.80
CA LEU A 427 12.81 -29.40 4.01
C LEU A 427 13.95 -28.47 4.46
N PRO A 428 14.21 -28.31 5.78
CA PRO A 428 15.24 -27.41 6.29
C PRO A 428 16.63 -27.62 5.67
N ALA A 429 17.05 -28.88 5.45
CA ALA A 429 18.33 -29.20 4.84
C ALA A 429 18.42 -28.73 3.37
N VAL A 430 17.32 -28.78 2.63
CA VAL A 430 17.25 -28.31 1.24
C VAL A 430 17.28 -26.78 1.20
N ARG A 431 16.52 -26.11 2.07
CA ARG A 431 16.55 -24.64 2.18
C ARG A 431 17.94 -24.12 2.52
N ALA A 432 18.61 -24.73 3.50
CA ALA A 432 19.98 -24.37 3.87
C ALA A 432 20.97 -24.49 2.70
N LEU A 433 20.76 -25.44 1.78
CA LEU A 433 21.58 -25.56 0.57
C LEU A 433 21.24 -24.45 -0.44
N VAL A 434 19.96 -24.20 -0.71
CA VAL A 434 19.48 -23.17 -1.66
C VAL A 434 19.87 -21.76 -1.23
N GLN A 435 19.85 -21.50 0.09
CA GLN A 435 20.09 -20.18 0.67
C GLN A 435 21.56 -19.94 1.05
N ARG A 436 22.45 -20.91 0.81
CA ARG A 436 23.87 -20.77 1.17
C ARG A 436 24.49 -19.54 0.48
N GLY A 437 25.02 -18.64 1.29
CA GLY A 437 25.67 -17.40 0.81
C GLY A 437 24.71 -16.30 0.38
N ARG A 438 23.39 -16.44 0.62
CA ARG A 438 22.42 -15.36 0.41
C ARG A 438 22.31 -14.47 1.65
N ARG A 439 21.88 -13.22 1.45
CA ARG A 439 21.86 -12.18 2.48
C ARG A 439 21.10 -12.56 3.76
N TRP A 440 20.02 -13.33 3.64
CA TRP A 440 19.08 -13.62 4.73
C TRP A 440 19.09 -15.07 5.21
N ALA A 441 20.15 -15.83 4.90
CA ALA A 441 20.25 -17.25 5.23
C ALA A 441 20.16 -17.52 6.76
N GLU A 442 20.61 -16.57 7.58
CA GLU A 442 20.60 -16.65 9.04
C GLU A 442 19.20 -16.57 9.66
N VAL A 443 18.21 -16.04 8.94
CA VAL A 443 16.81 -16.01 9.39
C VAL A 443 16.26 -17.43 9.55
N ASP A 444 16.58 -18.32 8.60
CA ASP A 444 16.16 -19.73 8.62
C ASP A 444 16.83 -20.50 9.77
N VAL A 445 18.11 -20.21 10.05
CA VAL A 445 18.88 -20.82 11.14
C VAL A 445 18.30 -20.45 12.51
N LYS A 446 17.94 -19.17 12.72
CA LYS A 446 17.32 -18.70 13.97
C LYS A 446 15.96 -19.36 14.21
N ALA A 447 15.15 -19.50 13.15
CA ALA A 447 13.84 -20.12 13.22
C ALA A 447 13.93 -21.60 13.65
N SER A 448 14.81 -22.35 13.01
CA SER A 448 15.03 -23.78 13.29
C SER A 448 15.44 -24.04 14.76
N ARG A 449 16.28 -23.17 15.33
CA ARG A 449 16.70 -23.27 16.74
C ARG A 449 15.58 -22.95 17.73
N SER A 450 14.68 -22.03 17.37
CA SER A 450 13.56 -21.63 18.23
C SER A 450 12.49 -22.72 18.26
N ALA A 451 12.23 -23.38 17.13
CA ALA A 451 11.32 -24.51 17.04
C ALA A 451 11.77 -25.72 17.88
N ALA A 452 13.09 -25.99 17.94
CA ALA A 452 13.63 -27.11 18.72
C ALA A 452 13.58 -26.93 20.25
N ARG A 453 13.22 -25.74 20.74
CA ARG A 453 13.13 -25.43 22.18
C ARG A 453 11.70 -25.49 22.74
N VAL A 454 10.70 -25.60 21.87
CA VAL A 454 9.28 -25.77 22.21
C VAL A 454 8.96 -27.26 22.13
#